data_AF-A0A844WC91-F1
#
_entry.id   AF-A0A844WC91-F1
#
_cell.length_a   1.000
_cell.length_b   1.000
_cell.length_c   1.000
_cell.angle_alpha   90.00
_cell.angle_beta   90.00
_cell.angle_gamma   90.00
#
_symmetry.space_group_name_H-M   'P 1'
#
loop_
_entity.id
_entity.type
_entity.pdbx_description
1 polymer ?
#
loop_
_entity_poly.entity_id
_entity_poly.type
_entity_poly.pdbx_seq_one_letter_code
_entity_poly.pdbx_strand_id
1 'polypeptide(L)'
;MRCIAVGPVAAGRHRECSILIPKTVPECLSCGACCFGGHDRYIRLFPEDLARGLPDHALHWDGAEVFMAMTGGHCAQLTLTDAGTLACAVYDSRPTACRAFRAGSFECAMARRHRGAEAQRMTSGPAPLPDDLPAAGVIDAMSPGRRRVPGDRA
;
A
#
# COMPACT_ATOMS: atom_id res chain seq x y z
N MET A 1 -37.01 -38.42 0.25
CA MET A 1 -37.26 -37.69 1.51
C MET A 1 -37.90 -36.34 1.19
N ARG A 2 -39.08 -36.07 1.76
CA ARG A 2 -39.93 -34.89 1.48
C ARG A 2 -39.62 -33.75 2.44
N CYS A 3 -39.47 -32.53 1.93
CA CYS A 3 -39.82 -31.32 2.70
C CYS A 3 -41.14 -30.82 2.15
N ILE A 4 -42.18 -30.84 2.98
CA ILE A 4 -43.49 -30.26 2.70
C ILE A 4 -43.43 -28.81 3.21
N ALA A 5 -43.60 -27.83 2.32
CA ALA A 5 -43.86 -26.45 2.69
C ALA A 5 -45.38 -26.22 2.68
N VAL A 6 -45.93 -25.75 3.79
CA VAL A 6 -47.34 -25.32 3.91
C VAL A 6 -47.37 -23.82 4.20
N GLY A 7 -47.98 -23.03 3.32
CA GLY A 7 -48.44 -21.66 3.60
C GLY A 7 -48.11 -20.61 2.51
N PRO A 8 -49.00 -19.63 2.21
CA PRO A 8 -49.32 -19.28 0.83
C PRO A 8 -48.78 -17.93 0.30
N VAL A 9 -48.49 -17.96 -1.01
CA VAL A 9 -48.72 -16.95 -2.08
C VAL A 9 -48.64 -15.45 -1.73
N ALA A 10 -47.59 -14.77 -2.23
CA ALA A 10 -47.73 -13.44 -2.81
C ALA A 10 -46.55 -13.11 -3.76
N ALA A 11 -46.89 -12.47 -4.87
CA ALA A 11 -46.08 -12.27 -6.05
C ALA A 11 -44.81 -11.44 -5.84
N GLY A 12 -43.71 -11.83 -6.49
CA GLY A 12 -42.48 -11.06 -6.52
C GLY A 12 -41.47 -11.64 -7.49
N ARG A 13 -41.71 -11.41 -8.78
CA ARG A 13 -40.81 -11.63 -9.94
C ARG A 13 -39.37 -11.94 -9.52
N HIS A 14 -38.99 -13.20 -9.58
CA HIS A 14 -37.57 -13.58 -9.63
C HIS A 14 -37.01 -13.06 -10.95
N ARG A 15 -36.52 -11.81 -10.93
CA ARG A 15 -35.61 -11.34 -11.96
C ARG A 15 -34.33 -12.11 -11.76
N GLU A 16 -34.15 -13.10 -12.61
CA GLU A 16 -32.85 -13.65 -12.95
C GLU A 16 -31.92 -12.47 -13.24
N CYS A 17 -31.01 -12.19 -12.31
CA CYS A 17 -29.91 -11.29 -12.53
C CYS A 17 -28.64 -12.13 -12.45
N SER A 18 -28.47 -12.97 -13.46
CA SER A 18 -27.18 -13.51 -13.86
C SER A 18 -26.35 -12.34 -14.42
N ILE A 19 -25.94 -11.44 -13.52
CA ILE A 19 -24.83 -10.55 -13.79
C ILE A 19 -23.63 -11.47 -13.89
N LEU A 20 -23.19 -11.68 -15.13
CA LEU A 20 -21.83 -12.07 -15.44
C LEU A 20 -20.94 -11.08 -14.71
N ILE A 21 -20.47 -11.47 -13.52
CA ILE A 21 -19.44 -10.75 -12.79
C ILE A 21 -18.26 -10.74 -13.77
N PRO A 22 -17.88 -9.58 -14.34
CA PRO A 22 -16.60 -9.52 -15.03
C PRO A 22 -15.59 -10.04 -14.03
N LYS A 23 -14.57 -10.79 -14.46
CA LYS A 23 -13.47 -11.16 -13.60
C LYS A 23 -12.71 -9.87 -13.27
N THR A 24 -13.31 -9.06 -12.42
CA THR A 24 -12.80 -7.79 -11.95
C THR A 24 -11.54 -8.16 -11.22
N VAL A 25 -10.45 -7.51 -11.62
CA VAL A 25 -9.24 -7.49 -10.82
C VAL A 25 -9.69 -7.30 -9.37
N PRO A 26 -9.41 -8.24 -8.44
CA PRO A 26 -9.83 -8.12 -7.06
C PRO A 26 -9.57 -6.70 -6.56
N GLU A 27 -10.51 -6.05 -5.86
CA GLU A 27 -10.34 -4.64 -5.44
C GLU A 27 -9.06 -4.39 -4.61
N CYS A 28 -8.45 -5.45 -4.07
CA CYS A 28 -7.14 -5.37 -3.42
C CYS A 28 -5.96 -5.12 -4.38
N LEU A 29 -6.08 -5.44 -5.67
CA LEU A 29 -5.11 -5.16 -6.73
C LEU A 29 -5.28 -3.78 -7.40
N SER A 30 -6.18 -2.94 -6.87
CA SER A 30 -6.35 -1.56 -7.35
C SER A 30 -5.94 -0.50 -6.32
N CYS A 31 -6.19 -0.74 -5.02
CA CYS A 31 -5.95 0.27 -3.99
C CYS A 31 -4.67 0.11 -3.16
N GLY A 32 -4.12 -1.09 -2.97
CA GLY A 32 -2.86 -1.31 -2.22
C GLY A 32 -2.85 -0.88 -0.75
N ALA A 33 -3.96 -0.40 -0.17
CA ALA A 33 -3.98 0.22 1.17
C ALA A 33 -3.48 -0.70 2.30
N CYS A 34 -3.69 -2.02 2.18
CA CYS A 34 -3.21 -2.99 3.16
C CYS A 34 -1.69 -3.22 3.12
N CYS A 35 -0.99 -2.70 2.13
CA CYS A 35 0.47 -2.77 2.04
C CYS A 35 1.16 -1.64 2.81
N PHE A 36 0.42 -0.65 3.32
CA PHE A 36 0.98 0.47 4.07
C PHE A 36 1.04 0.19 5.57
N GLY A 37 2.23 0.31 6.14
CA GLY A 37 2.52 0.07 7.55
C GLY A 37 3.85 0.73 7.93
N GLY A 38 3.85 1.53 8.99
CA GLY A 38 5.00 2.36 9.39
C GLY A 38 6.05 1.66 10.26
N HIS A 39 6.13 0.32 10.26
CA HIS A 39 6.98 -0.44 11.18
C HIS A 39 7.58 -1.63 10.43
N ASP A 40 8.86 -1.93 10.63
CA ASP A 40 9.54 -3.02 9.91
C ASP A 40 8.99 -4.41 10.27
N ARG A 41 8.29 -4.51 11.40
CA ARG A 41 7.65 -5.74 11.89
C ARG A 41 6.18 -5.89 11.44
N TYR A 42 5.77 -5.19 10.37
CA TYR A 42 4.36 -5.10 9.94
C TYR A 42 3.78 -6.42 9.43
N ILE A 43 4.51 -7.16 8.60
CA ILE A 43 4.07 -8.46 8.06
C ILE A 43 5.08 -9.51 8.48
N ARG A 44 4.71 -10.31 9.48
CA ARG A 44 5.50 -11.47 9.91
C ARG A 44 5.46 -12.57 8.84
N LEU A 45 6.60 -13.19 8.61
CA LEU A 45 6.77 -14.37 7.76
C LEU A 45 6.93 -15.62 8.62
N PHE A 46 6.26 -16.69 8.21
CA PHE A 46 6.41 -18.04 8.75
C PHE A 46 7.29 -18.90 7.84
N PRO A 47 7.80 -20.05 8.32
CA PRO A 47 8.60 -20.96 7.49
C PRO A 47 7.93 -21.33 6.15
N GLU A 48 6.61 -21.48 6.13
CA GLU A 48 5.84 -21.79 4.91
C GLU A 48 5.80 -20.62 3.93
N ASP A 49 6.00 -19.38 4.40
CA ASP A 49 6.10 -18.20 3.54
C ASP A 49 7.46 -18.17 2.84
N LEU A 50 8.53 -18.51 3.56
CA LEU A 50 9.88 -18.59 3.01
C LEU A 50 9.99 -19.69 1.94
N ALA A 51 9.30 -20.81 2.15
CA ALA A 51 9.24 -21.91 1.17
C ALA A 51 8.52 -21.55 -0.15
N ARG A 52 7.84 -20.40 -0.24
CA ARG A 52 7.14 -19.94 -1.46
C ARG A 52 8.04 -19.16 -2.42
N GLY A 53 9.33 -19.04 -2.14
CA GLY A 53 10.28 -18.40 -3.03
C GLY A 53 10.12 -16.88 -3.10
N LEU A 54 9.88 -16.24 -1.95
CA LEU A 54 10.03 -14.78 -1.85
C LEU A 54 11.49 -14.40 -2.18
N PRO A 55 11.73 -13.33 -2.95
CA PRO A 55 13.09 -12.91 -3.26
C PRO A 55 13.77 -12.34 -2.01
N ASP A 56 15.09 -12.47 -1.90
CA ASP A 56 15.84 -12.07 -0.68
C ASP A 56 15.60 -10.61 -0.28
N HIS A 57 15.48 -9.70 -1.26
CA HIS A 57 15.21 -8.28 -1.00
C HIS A 57 13.79 -7.99 -0.48
N ALA A 58 12.89 -8.98 -0.51
CA ALA A 58 11.57 -8.89 0.12
C ALA A 58 11.62 -9.23 1.62
N LEU A 59 12.76 -9.69 2.14
CA LEU A 59 12.89 -10.19 3.50
C LEU A 59 13.60 -9.18 4.40
N HIS A 60 13.10 -9.03 5.61
CA HIS A 60 13.74 -8.30 6.70
C HIS A 60 13.91 -9.25 7.88
N TRP A 61 15.15 -9.44 8.32
CA TRP A 61 15.50 -10.31 9.43
C TRP A 61 15.67 -9.50 10.71
N ASP A 62 14.98 -9.90 11.77
CA ASP A 62 15.10 -9.34 13.12
C ASP A 62 15.36 -10.49 14.10
N GLY A 63 16.64 -10.79 14.30
CA GLY A 63 17.08 -11.96 15.05
C GLY A 63 16.64 -13.26 14.38
N ALA A 64 15.82 -14.05 15.10
CA ALA A 64 15.26 -15.31 14.61
C ALA A 64 13.93 -15.14 13.87
N GLU A 65 13.35 -13.93 13.88
CA GLU A 65 12.08 -13.63 13.22
C GLU A 65 12.33 -13.01 11.84
N VAL A 66 11.44 -13.27 10.90
CA VAL A 66 11.50 -12.73 9.54
C VAL A 66 10.21 -12.00 9.23
N PHE A 67 10.33 -10.86 8.55
CA PHE A 67 9.24 -10.00 8.14
C PHE A 67 9.36 -9.66 6.66
N MET A 68 8.28 -9.17 6.04
CA MET A 68 8.40 -8.48 4.76
C MET A 68 9.21 -7.21 4.96
N ALA A 69 10.16 -6.95 4.06
CA ALA A 69 10.86 -5.68 4.01
C ALA A 69 9.87 -4.53 3.79
N MET A 70 10.03 -3.48 4.59
CA MET A 70 9.24 -2.25 4.52
C MET A 70 10.14 -1.10 4.05
N THR A 71 9.64 -0.23 3.19
CA THR A 71 10.33 0.95 2.68
C THR A 71 9.34 2.08 2.49
N GLY A 72 9.71 3.31 2.86
CA GLY A 72 8.84 4.48 2.67
C GLY A 72 7.45 4.37 3.32
N GLY A 73 7.30 3.56 4.37
CA GLY A 73 6.02 3.32 5.06
C GLY A 73 5.09 2.31 4.39
N HIS A 74 5.57 1.54 3.41
CA HIS A 74 4.83 0.45 2.78
C HIS A 74 5.72 -0.78 2.54
N CYS A 75 5.08 -1.92 2.21
CA CYS A 75 5.79 -3.13 1.82
C CYS A 75 6.67 -2.84 0.60
N ALA A 76 7.93 -3.30 0.63
CA ALA A 76 8.89 -3.12 -0.45
C ALA A 76 8.47 -3.78 -1.77
N GLN A 77 7.52 -4.70 -1.73
CA GLN A 77 6.98 -5.38 -2.90
C GLN A 77 5.73 -4.69 -3.48
N LEU A 78 5.32 -3.55 -2.93
CA LEU A 78 4.24 -2.73 -3.50
C LEU A 78 4.78 -1.92 -4.68
N THR A 79 4.20 -2.11 -5.86
CA THR A 79 4.58 -1.40 -7.09
C THR A 79 3.41 -0.61 -7.67
N LEU A 80 3.73 0.53 -8.28
CA LEU A 80 2.82 1.25 -9.17
C LEU A 80 2.89 0.59 -10.55
N THR A 81 1.74 0.27 -11.12
CA THR A 81 1.63 -0.31 -12.47
C THR A 81 1.50 0.80 -13.52
N ASP A 82 1.74 0.48 -14.79
CA ASP A 82 1.55 1.41 -15.91
C ASP A 82 0.11 1.93 -16.03
N ALA A 83 -0.86 1.20 -15.48
CA ALA A 83 -2.26 1.60 -15.41
C ALA A 83 -2.57 2.58 -14.26
N GLY A 84 -1.56 3.01 -13.49
CA GLY A 84 -1.73 3.93 -12.36
C GLY A 84 -2.34 3.29 -11.11
N THR A 85 -2.38 1.96 -11.03
CA THR A 85 -2.87 1.22 -9.85
C THR A 85 -1.73 0.59 -9.07
N LEU A 86 -1.96 0.30 -7.79
CA LEU A 86 -0.98 -0.38 -6.94
C LEU A 86 -1.19 -1.89 -6.94
N ALA A 87 -0.12 -2.65 -7.20
CA ALA A 87 -0.12 -4.10 -7.19
C ALA A 87 1.09 -4.66 -6.42
N CYS A 88 0.98 -5.92 -5.98
CA CYS A 88 2.09 -6.62 -5.34
C CYS A 88 2.95 -7.29 -6.41
N ALA A 89 4.26 -7.03 -6.41
CA ALA A 89 5.22 -7.65 -7.34
C ALA A 89 5.37 -9.17 -7.14
N VAL A 90 5.08 -9.66 -5.92
CA VAL A 90 5.17 -11.09 -5.55
C VAL A 90 3.78 -11.68 -5.26
N TYR A 91 2.76 -11.27 -6.03
CA TYR A 91 1.36 -11.62 -5.74
C TYR A 91 1.11 -13.14 -5.61
N ASP A 92 1.79 -13.95 -6.42
CA ASP A 92 1.66 -15.40 -6.42
C ASP A 92 2.41 -16.07 -5.26
N SER A 93 3.47 -15.45 -4.74
CA SER A 93 4.25 -15.90 -3.58
C SER A 93 3.82 -15.23 -2.27
N ARG A 94 2.64 -14.58 -2.25
CA ARG A 94 2.16 -13.83 -1.07
C ARG A 94 2.30 -14.63 0.24
N PRO A 95 2.78 -13.97 1.32
CA PRO A 95 2.80 -14.54 2.66
C PRO A 95 1.41 -14.92 3.16
N THR A 96 1.37 -15.74 4.20
CA THR A 96 0.16 -16.25 4.82
C THR A 96 -0.72 -15.11 5.34
N ALA A 97 -0.12 -14.11 6.00
CA ALA A 97 -0.84 -12.91 6.46
C ALA A 97 -1.52 -12.15 5.29
N CYS A 98 -0.80 -11.98 4.17
CA CYS A 98 -1.33 -11.30 2.98
C CYS A 98 -2.43 -12.09 2.26
N ARG A 99 -2.43 -13.43 2.37
CA ARG A 99 -3.50 -14.29 1.83
C ARG A 99 -4.73 -14.34 2.72
N ALA A 100 -4.54 -14.30 4.03
CA ALA A 100 -5.63 -14.24 5.00
C ALA A 100 -6.43 -12.94 4.86
N PHE A 101 -5.79 -11.86 4.41
CA PHE A 101 -6.45 -10.60 4.11
C PHE A 101 -7.40 -10.71 2.91
N ARG A 102 -8.69 -10.47 3.13
CA ARG A 102 -9.73 -10.59 2.09
C ARG A 102 -10.22 -9.22 1.63
N ALA A 103 -10.23 -9.00 0.31
CA ALA A 103 -10.85 -7.80 -0.26
C ALA A 103 -12.32 -7.69 0.17
N GLY A 104 -12.74 -6.49 0.56
CA GLY A 104 -14.10 -6.21 1.03
C GLY A 104 -14.40 -6.65 2.47
N SER A 105 -13.45 -7.25 3.18
CA SER A 105 -13.62 -7.56 4.60
C SER A 105 -13.64 -6.30 5.48
N PHE A 106 -13.98 -6.46 6.77
CA PHE A 106 -13.91 -5.37 7.74
C PHE A 106 -12.48 -4.81 7.84
N GLU A 107 -11.47 -5.67 7.86
CA GLU A 107 -10.05 -5.29 7.88
C GLU A 107 -9.66 -4.53 6.61
N CYS A 108 -10.22 -4.92 5.44
CA CYS A 108 -10.06 -4.18 4.19
C CYS A 108 -10.64 -2.77 4.29
N ALA A 109 -11.85 -2.61 4.82
CA ALA A 109 -12.46 -1.30 5.00
C ALA A 109 -11.64 -0.43 5.97
N MET A 110 -11.14 -1.00 7.07
CA MET A 110 -10.31 -0.29 8.03
C MET A 110 -8.94 0.11 7.45
N ALA A 111 -8.31 -0.77 6.68
CA ALA A 111 -7.07 -0.45 5.97
C ALA A 111 -7.29 0.71 4.99
N ARG A 112 -8.36 0.68 4.18
CA ARG A 112 -8.69 1.79 3.27
C ARG A 112 -8.97 3.09 4.02
N ARG A 113 -9.68 3.02 5.14
CA ARG A 113 -9.97 4.19 5.98
C ARG A 113 -8.70 4.81 6.55
N HIS A 114 -7.77 4.00 7.05
CA HIS A 114 -6.58 4.50 7.74
C HIS A 114 -5.40 4.78 6.82
N ARG A 115 -5.30 4.07 5.69
CA ARG A 115 -4.14 4.06 4.79
C ARG A 115 -4.45 4.47 3.36
N GLY A 116 -5.71 4.78 3.06
CA GLY A 116 -6.14 5.15 1.71
C GLY A 116 -5.47 6.41 1.20
N ALA A 117 -5.19 7.38 2.08
CA ALA A 117 -4.54 8.64 1.70
C ALA A 117 -3.05 8.43 1.36
N GLU A 118 -2.35 7.53 2.05
CA GLU A 118 -0.99 7.13 1.70
C GLU A 118 -0.95 6.42 0.34
N ALA A 119 -1.87 5.47 0.12
CA ALA A 119 -2.01 4.78 -1.16
C ALA A 119 -2.33 5.72 -2.32
N GLN A 120 -3.26 6.66 -2.12
CA GLN A 120 -3.62 7.65 -3.14
C GLN A 120 -2.45 8.54 -3.52
N ARG A 121 -1.66 9.01 -2.54
CA ARG A 121 -0.45 9.81 -2.80
C ARG A 121 0.57 9.07 -3.65
N MET A 122 0.74 7.77 -3.43
CA MET A 122 1.65 6.95 -4.25
C MET A 122 1.14 6.83 -5.69
N THR A 123 -0.17 6.72 -5.91
CA THR A 123 -0.75 6.63 -7.26
C THR A 123 -0.81 7.96 -8.00
N SER A 124 -1.01 9.08 -7.28
CA SER A 124 -1.13 10.41 -7.89
C SER A 124 0.22 11.07 -8.18
N GLY A 125 1.33 10.43 -7.79
CA GLY A 125 2.65 11.03 -7.81
C GLY A 125 2.82 12.13 -6.75
N PRO A 126 4.03 12.69 -6.61
CA PRO A 126 4.23 13.88 -5.80
C PRO A 126 3.35 15.01 -6.33
N ALA A 127 2.82 15.84 -5.43
CA ALA A 127 2.15 17.06 -5.86
C ALA A 127 3.08 17.84 -6.80
N PRO A 128 2.55 18.49 -7.85
CA PRO A 128 3.35 19.36 -8.69
C PRO A 128 4.17 20.30 -7.81
N LEU A 129 5.47 20.40 -8.08
CA LEU A 129 6.30 21.39 -7.42
C LEU A 129 5.70 22.78 -7.73
N PRO A 130 5.56 23.66 -6.74
CA PRO A 130 5.13 25.04 -6.99
C PRO A 130 6.01 25.67 -8.08
N ASP A 131 5.38 26.36 -9.04
CA ASP A 131 6.08 27.02 -10.17
C ASP A 131 7.04 28.13 -9.69
N ASP A 132 6.87 28.61 -8.46
CA ASP A 132 7.67 29.67 -7.83
C ASP A 132 8.86 29.14 -7.01
N LEU A 133 9.13 27.84 -7.01
CA LEU A 133 10.37 27.32 -6.45
C LEU A 133 11.56 27.79 -7.30
N PRO A 134 12.58 28.46 -6.70
CA PRO A 134 13.77 28.80 -7.45
C PRO A 134 14.39 27.51 -8.00
N ALA A 135 14.67 27.50 -9.31
CA ALA A 135 15.37 26.38 -9.96
C ALA A 135 16.56 25.99 -9.10
N ALA A 136 16.72 24.69 -8.81
CA ALA A 136 17.67 24.13 -7.85
C ALA A 136 19.07 24.77 -7.99
N GLY A 137 19.22 25.90 -7.34
CA GLY A 137 20.46 26.65 -7.27
C GLY A 137 21.28 25.95 -6.22
N VAL A 138 22.54 25.72 -6.54
CA VAL A 138 23.54 25.43 -5.52
C VAL A 138 23.32 26.41 -4.37
N ILE A 139 23.06 25.88 -3.16
CA ILE A 139 23.07 26.70 -1.96
C ILE A 139 24.45 27.34 -1.89
N ASP A 140 24.56 28.59 -2.34
CA ASP A 140 25.84 29.29 -2.37
C ASP A 140 26.27 29.41 -0.91
N ALA A 141 27.33 28.67 -0.56
CA ALA A 141 27.80 28.54 0.80
C ALA A 141 27.96 29.95 1.37
N MET A 142 27.23 30.25 2.45
CA MET A 142 27.22 31.53 3.13
C MET A 142 28.60 32.18 3.08
N SER A 143 28.72 33.23 2.27
CA SER A 143 29.96 34.00 2.11
C SER A 143 30.45 34.39 3.50
N PRO A 144 31.67 34.02 3.94
CA PRO A 144 32.09 34.24 5.31
C PRO A 144 32.10 35.74 5.59
N GLY A 145 31.24 36.14 6.54
CA GLY A 145 31.05 37.53 6.95
C GLY A 145 32.38 38.21 7.24
N ARG A 146 32.58 39.37 6.63
CA ARG A 146 33.73 40.25 6.86
C ARG A 146 33.80 40.56 8.37
N ARG A 147 34.84 40.05 9.06
CA ARG A 147 35.11 40.37 10.48
C ARG A 147 35.15 41.89 10.65
N ARG A 148 34.33 42.46 11.53
CA ARG A 148 34.55 43.85 11.99
C ARG A 148 35.87 43.89 12.72
N VAL A 149 36.82 44.68 12.23
CA VAL A 149 38.02 45.08 12.97
C VAL A 149 37.57 46.17 13.96
N PRO A 150 37.74 46.00 15.28
CA PRO A 150 37.54 47.10 16.21
C PRO A 150 38.78 47.99 16.18
N GLY A 151 38.68 49.23 15.67
CA GLY A 151 39.86 50.10 15.65
C GLY A 151 39.76 51.49 15.04
N ASP A 152 38.83 51.79 14.13
CA ASP A 152 38.83 53.12 13.49
C ASP A 152 37.86 54.11 14.19
N ARG A 153 38.40 54.84 15.17
CA ARG A 153 37.98 56.21 15.46
C ARG A 153 39.21 57.08 15.71
N ALA A 154 39.29 58.12 14.86
CA ALA A 154 39.90 59.46 15.00
C ALA A 154 41.00 59.68 16.04
#